data_AF-A0A950XAW9-F1
#
_entry.id   AF-A0A950XAW9-F1
#
_cell.length_a   1.000
_cell.length_b   1.000
_cell.length_c   1.000
_cell.angle_alpha   90.00
_cell.angle_beta   90.00
_cell.angle_gamma   90.00
#
_symmetry.space_group_name_H-M   'P 1'
#
loop_
_entity.id
_entity.type
_entity.pdbx_description
1 polymer ?
#
loop_
_entity_poly.entity_id
_entity_poly.type
_entity_poly.pdbx_seq_one_letter_code
_entity_poly.pdbx_strand_id
1 'polypeptide(L)'
;MSTEKQIAANQANSQHSTGPKTEEGKAASCLNNFRWGFCGAFNVLPAENAEVYENLLLSLRLEHKPSTPTEAILVEKMAQHHWLSQRAMTLQNILLKDALLTPENEKQFQLFLRYQTTNDRAFHKCLNDLLKLRAEQRKAQIGFESQKLKQEDHARKLSIEKRKQDVHKMDILLAEAKADHQLMLNSQLEFAQKKQMAA
;
A
#
# COMPACT_ATOMS: atom_id res chain seq x y z
N MET A 1 -4.95 -16.12 -43.96
CA MET A 1 -3.63 -15.79 -44.55
C MET A 1 -3.78 -14.58 -45.43
N SER A 2 -2.83 -13.64 -45.39
CA SER A 2 -2.88 -12.41 -46.20
C SER A 2 -2.48 -12.74 -47.65
N THR A 3 -3.15 -12.14 -48.63
CA THR A 3 -2.89 -12.41 -50.05
C THR A 3 -1.59 -11.74 -50.51
N GLU A 4 -0.97 -12.24 -51.58
CA GLU A 4 0.26 -11.66 -52.15
C GLU A 4 0.10 -10.16 -52.48
N LYS A 5 -1.08 -9.76 -52.97
CA LYS A 5 -1.43 -8.35 -53.21
C LYS A 5 -1.45 -7.52 -51.91
N GLN A 6 -1.97 -8.08 -50.81
CA GLN A 6 -1.94 -7.40 -49.50
C GLN A 6 -0.52 -7.28 -48.95
N ILE A 7 0.33 -8.29 -49.15
CA ILE A 7 1.73 -8.26 -48.72
C ILE A 7 2.52 -7.20 -49.49
N ALA A 8 2.39 -7.15 -50.83
CA ALA A 8 3.04 -6.14 -51.66
C ALA A 8 2.59 -4.72 -51.30
N ALA A 9 1.29 -4.52 -51.07
CA ALA A 9 0.75 -3.23 -50.62
C ALA A 9 1.28 -2.83 -49.24
N ASN A 10 1.33 -3.75 -48.28
CA ASN A 10 1.88 -3.49 -46.94
C ASN A 10 3.37 -3.14 -46.99
N GLN A 11 4.16 -3.80 -47.84
CA GLN A 11 5.57 -3.48 -48.05
C GLN A 11 5.76 -2.09 -48.66
N ALA A 12 4.98 -1.73 -49.69
CA ALA A 12 5.01 -0.38 -50.27
C ALA A 12 4.62 0.70 -49.25
N ASN A 13 3.53 0.49 -48.50
CA ASN A 13 3.08 1.42 -47.46
C ASN A 13 4.08 1.58 -46.31
N SER A 14 4.84 0.52 -45.99
CA SER A 14 5.88 0.55 -44.95
C SER A 14 7.02 1.52 -45.29
N GLN A 15 7.34 1.72 -46.58
CA GLN A 15 8.38 2.65 -47.02
C GLN A 15 7.98 4.11 -46.78
N HIS A 16 6.67 4.41 -46.83
CA HIS A 16 6.12 5.74 -46.57
C HIS A 16 5.80 6.00 -45.09
N SER A 17 5.77 4.97 -44.25
CA SER A 17 5.33 5.04 -42.84
C SER A 17 6.47 4.93 -41.83
N THR A 18 7.68 5.37 -42.18
CA THR A 18 8.88 5.14 -41.34
C THR A 18 9.01 6.06 -40.11
N GLY A 19 8.00 6.89 -39.83
CA GLY A 19 7.99 7.83 -38.71
C GLY A 19 9.12 8.87 -38.77
N PRO A 20 9.14 9.85 -37.85
CA PRO A 20 10.22 10.81 -37.78
C PRO A 20 11.52 10.16 -37.28
N LYS A 21 12.59 10.24 -38.08
CA LYS A 21 13.91 9.65 -37.77
C LYS A 21 14.91 10.64 -37.15
N THR A 22 14.69 11.94 -37.35
CA THR A 22 15.52 13.01 -36.79
C THR A 22 15.00 13.44 -35.42
N GLU A 23 15.87 13.92 -34.54
CA GLU A 23 15.46 14.47 -33.23
C GLU A 23 14.47 15.64 -33.40
N GLU A 24 14.70 16.50 -34.41
CA GLU A 24 13.78 17.58 -34.78
C GLU A 24 12.41 17.05 -35.24
N GLY A 25 12.39 15.99 -36.06
CA GLY A 25 11.14 15.36 -36.51
C GLY A 25 10.39 14.68 -35.35
N LYS A 26 11.12 14.07 -34.41
CA LYS A 26 10.54 13.47 -33.20
C LYS A 26 9.96 14.55 -32.29
N ALA A 27 10.65 15.68 -32.14
CA ALA A 27 10.16 16.83 -31.39
C ALA A 27 8.92 17.45 -32.04
N ALA A 28 8.91 17.62 -33.36
CA ALA A 28 7.72 18.08 -34.08
C ALA A 28 6.55 17.10 -33.92
N SER A 29 6.81 15.79 -34.00
CA SER A 29 5.79 14.77 -33.82
C SER A 29 5.30 14.65 -32.37
N CYS A 30 6.10 14.99 -31.36
CA CYS A 30 5.66 14.99 -29.97
C CYS A 30 4.73 16.19 -29.67
N LEU A 31 4.97 17.32 -30.33
CA LEU A 31 4.13 18.53 -30.21
C LEU A 31 2.73 18.34 -30.81
N ASN A 32 2.56 17.51 -31.85
CA ASN A 32 1.24 17.18 -32.41
C ASN A 32 0.30 16.54 -31.37
N ASN A 33 0.85 15.79 -30.42
CA ASN A 33 0.10 15.18 -29.33
C ASN A 33 -0.10 16.14 -28.13
N PHE A 34 0.66 17.24 -28.09
CA PHE A 34 0.62 18.24 -27.01
C PHE A 34 -0.50 19.28 -27.18
N ARG A 35 -1.20 19.31 -28.32
CA ARG A 35 -2.28 20.29 -28.60
C ARG A 35 -3.30 20.43 -27.48
N TRP A 36 -3.64 19.32 -26.82
CA TRP A 36 -4.63 19.28 -25.73
C TRP A 36 -4.00 18.94 -24.37
N GLY A 37 -2.69 18.72 -24.31
CA GLY A 37 -1.96 18.41 -23.08
C GLY A 37 -2.39 17.11 -22.37
N PHE A 38 -3.03 16.17 -23.07
CA PHE A 38 -3.44 14.87 -22.49
C PHE A 38 -2.35 13.80 -22.52
N CYS A 39 -1.30 14.01 -23.31
CA CYS A 39 -0.22 13.06 -23.51
C CYS A 39 1.13 13.72 -23.23
N GLY A 40 2.04 12.94 -22.65
CA GLY A 40 3.35 13.42 -22.21
C GLY A 40 3.40 13.67 -20.69
N ALA A 41 4.34 14.50 -20.26
CA ALA A 41 4.39 14.95 -18.88
C ALA A 41 3.15 15.80 -18.55
N PHE A 42 2.69 15.72 -17.30
CA PHE A 42 1.57 16.55 -16.85
C PHE A 42 2.01 18.01 -16.76
N ASN A 43 1.22 18.90 -17.36
CA ASN A 43 1.38 20.34 -17.28
C ASN A 43 0.01 21.00 -17.21
N VAL A 44 -0.12 22.03 -16.36
CA VAL A 44 -1.24 22.97 -16.43
C VAL A 44 -1.04 23.85 -17.65
N LEU A 45 -2.06 23.95 -18.52
CA LEU A 45 -1.93 24.70 -19.76
C LEU A 45 -1.94 26.22 -19.48
N PRO A 46 -1.30 27.06 -20.32
CA PRO A 46 -1.31 28.51 -20.12
C PRO A 46 -2.70 29.15 -20.09
N ALA A 47 -3.69 28.52 -20.73
CA ALA A 47 -5.08 28.96 -20.72
C ALA A 47 -5.85 28.55 -19.44
N GLU A 48 -5.24 27.77 -18.56
CA GLU A 48 -5.84 27.28 -17.33
C GLU A 48 -5.25 28.01 -16.11
N ASN A 49 -5.97 27.98 -14.98
CA ASN A 49 -5.50 28.60 -13.75
C ASN A 49 -4.66 27.64 -12.92
N ALA A 50 -3.35 27.89 -12.86
CA ALA A 50 -2.40 27.11 -12.06
C ALA A 50 -2.69 27.17 -10.55
N GLU A 51 -3.17 28.30 -10.03
CA GLU A 51 -3.50 28.43 -8.60
C GLU A 51 -4.65 27.50 -8.21
N VAL A 52 -5.62 27.29 -9.11
CA VAL A 52 -6.72 26.35 -8.87
C VAL A 52 -6.21 24.91 -8.80
N TYR A 53 -5.26 24.55 -9.66
CA TYR A 53 -4.61 23.23 -9.60
C TYR A 53 -3.80 23.06 -8.31
N GLU A 54 -3.00 24.06 -7.92
CA GLU A 54 -2.22 24.01 -6.68
C GLU A 54 -3.13 23.89 -5.45
N ASN A 55 -4.25 24.64 -5.42
CA ASN A 55 -5.24 24.53 -4.34
C ASN A 55 -5.89 23.14 -4.29
N LEU A 56 -6.18 22.53 -5.43
CA LEU A 56 -6.68 21.14 -5.50
C LEU A 56 -5.64 20.16 -4.94
N LEU A 57 -4.38 20.28 -5.36
CA LEU A 57 -3.30 19.41 -4.90
C LEU A 57 -3.06 19.56 -3.39
N LEU A 58 -3.06 20.79 -2.88
CA LEU A 58 -2.95 21.08 -1.45
C LEU A 58 -4.12 20.48 -0.67
N SER A 59 -5.35 20.64 -1.16
CA SER A 59 -6.54 20.07 -0.53
C SER A 59 -6.45 18.55 -0.43
N LEU A 60 -6.07 17.87 -1.52
CA LEU A 60 -5.89 16.40 -1.53
C LEU A 60 -4.76 15.94 -0.61
N ARG A 61 -3.66 16.70 -0.52
CA ARG A 61 -2.57 16.43 0.41
C ARG A 61 -3.01 16.59 1.87
N LEU A 62 -3.80 17.62 2.18
CA LEU A 62 -4.34 17.87 3.52
C LEU A 62 -5.38 16.84 3.94
N GLU A 63 -6.23 16.40 3.01
CA GLU A 63 -7.23 15.35 3.23
C GLU A 63 -6.56 14.00 3.50
N HIS A 64 -5.67 13.57 2.59
CA HIS A 64 -5.10 12.23 2.68
C HIS A 64 -3.92 12.14 3.64
N LYS A 65 -3.17 13.23 3.90
CA LYS A 65 -1.99 13.25 4.78
C LYS A 65 -1.00 12.11 4.47
N PRO A 66 -0.42 12.08 3.26
CA PRO A 66 0.47 10.99 2.87
C PRO A 66 1.68 10.91 3.81
N SER A 67 1.93 9.73 4.37
CA SER A 67 3.05 9.51 5.32
C SER A 67 4.28 8.91 4.66
N THR A 68 4.12 8.29 3.48
CA THR A 68 5.20 7.67 2.72
C THR A 68 5.38 8.36 1.36
N PRO A 69 6.58 8.31 0.75
CA PRO A 69 6.80 8.89 -0.58
C PRO A 69 5.86 8.26 -1.63
N THR A 70 5.57 6.96 -1.53
CA THR A 70 4.65 6.28 -2.44
C THR A 70 3.23 6.84 -2.31
N GLU A 71 2.74 7.06 -1.09
CA GLU A 71 1.43 7.71 -0.89
C GLU A 71 1.43 9.14 -1.46
N ALA A 72 2.50 9.90 -1.28
CA ALA A 72 2.59 11.26 -1.81
C ALA A 72 2.51 11.28 -3.35
N ILE A 73 3.21 10.36 -4.01
CA ILE A 73 3.14 10.18 -5.47
C ILE A 73 1.72 9.81 -5.92
N LEU A 74 1.03 8.92 -5.19
CA LEU A 74 -0.34 8.53 -5.52
C LEU A 74 -1.31 9.73 -5.39
N VAL A 75 -1.20 10.51 -4.33
CA VAL A 75 -2.02 11.73 -4.13
C VAL A 75 -1.76 12.76 -5.23
N GLU A 76 -0.50 12.96 -5.62
CA GLU A 76 -0.17 13.87 -6.72
C GLU A 76 -0.76 13.38 -8.05
N LYS A 77 -0.63 12.08 -8.37
CA LYS A 77 -1.25 11.48 -9.55
C LYS A 77 -2.78 11.60 -9.53
N MET A 78 -3.41 11.47 -8.36
CA MET A 78 -4.85 11.73 -8.22
C MET A 78 -5.20 13.16 -8.66
N ALA A 79 -4.47 14.17 -8.17
CA ALA A 79 -4.70 15.55 -8.57
C ALA A 79 -4.53 15.74 -10.09
N GLN A 80 -3.47 15.16 -10.68
CA GLN A 80 -3.19 15.23 -12.11
C GLN A 80 -4.32 14.59 -12.95
N HIS A 81 -4.74 13.37 -12.60
CA HIS A 81 -5.80 12.68 -13.33
C HIS A 81 -7.16 13.37 -13.17
N HIS A 82 -7.46 13.89 -11.98
CA HIS A 82 -8.65 14.70 -11.79
C HIS A 82 -8.64 15.94 -12.70
N TRP A 83 -7.51 16.66 -12.74
CA TRP A 83 -7.35 17.83 -13.61
C TRP A 83 -7.54 17.50 -15.08
N LEU A 84 -6.91 16.43 -15.56
CA LEU A 84 -7.06 15.97 -16.95
C LEU A 84 -8.49 15.55 -17.26
N SER A 85 -9.20 14.89 -16.33
CA SER A 85 -10.62 14.58 -16.53
C SER A 85 -11.48 15.85 -16.67
N GLN A 86 -11.26 16.84 -15.80
CA GLN A 86 -11.95 18.13 -15.87
C GLN A 86 -11.64 18.91 -17.15
N ARG A 87 -10.38 18.87 -17.62
CA ARG A 87 -9.98 19.45 -18.91
C ARG A 87 -10.75 18.80 -20.05
N ALA A 88 -10.85 17.47 -20.07
CA ALA A 88 -11.60 16.74 -21.09
C ALA A 88 -13.08 17.12 -21.08
N MET A 89 -13.70 17.24 -19.90
CA MET A 89 -15.08 17.70 -19.77
C MET A 89 -15.28 19.15 -20.24
N THR A 90 -14.34 20.04 -19.93
CA THR A 90 -14.38 21.44 -20.37
C THR A 90 -14.31 21.56 -21.89
N LEU A 91 -13.40 20.80 -22.52
CA LEU A 91 -13.28 20.74 -23.98
C LEU A 91 -14.53 20.16 -24.66
N GLN A 92 -15.15 19.13 -24.06
CA GLN A 92 -16.44 18.61 -24.52
C GLN A 92 -17.53 19.69 -24.50
N ASN A 93 -17.61 20.46 -23.42
CA ASN A 93 -18.60 21.53 -23.28
C ASN A 93 -18.37 22.69 -24.27
N ILE A 94 -17.11 23.06 -24.53
CA ILE A 94 -16.77 24.08 -25.53
C ILE A 94 -17.21 23.61 -26.91
N LEU A 95 -16.88 22.37 -27.26
CA LEU A 95 -17.21 21.77 -28.55
C LEU A 95 -18.73 21.67 -28.78
N LEU A 96 -19.50 21.34 -27.73
CA LEU A 96 -20.95 21.27 -27.80
C LEU A 96 -21.60 22.66 -27.99
N LYS A 97 -21.02 23.71 -27.39
CA LYS A 97 -21.50 25.09 -27.52
C LYS A 97 -21.32 25.65 -28.93
N ASP A 98 -20.32 25.19 -29.67
CA ASP A 98 -19.99 25.69 -31.02
C ASP A 98 -20.97 25.20 -32.11
N ALA A 99 -21.97 24.39 -31.74
CA ALA A 99 -23.21 24.03 -32.47
C ALA A 99 -23.11 23.46 -33.90
N LEU A 100 -21.94 23.44 -34.53
CA LEU A 100 -21.73 22.77 -35.82
C LEU A 100 -21.23 21.34 -35.56
N LEU A 101 -22.15 20.39 -35.59
CA LEU A 101 -21.83 18.95 -35.61
C LEU A 101 -21.18 18.60 -36.96
N THR A 102 -19.92 18.97 -37.13
CA THR A 102 -19.11 18.48 -38.24
C THR A 102 -18.60 17.07 -37.90
N PRO A 103 -18.37 16.21 -38.91
CA PRO A 103 -17.77 14.88 -38.69
C PRO A 103 -16.41 14.93 -37.97
N GLU A 104 -15.70 16.06 -38.06
CA GLU A 104 -14.43 16.30 -37.36
C GLU A 104 -14.66 16.59 -35.87
N ASN A 105 -15.66 17.41 -35.54
CA ASN A 105 -16.05 17.71 -34.17
C ASN A 105 -16.56 16.45 -33.46
N GLU A 106 -17.33 15.59 -34.13
CA GLU A 106 -17.76 14.31 -33.54
C GLU A 106 -16.57 13.43 -33.13
N LYS A 107 -15.53 13.32 -33.98
CA LYS A 107 -14.32 12.56 -33.65
C LYS A 107 -13.56 13.16 -32.46
N GLN A 108 -13.47 14.49 -32.37
CA GLN A 108 -12.83 15.15 -31.22
C GLN A 108 -13.63 14.94 -29.93
N PHE A 109 -14.96 15.02 -30.00
CA PHE A 109 -15.83 14.74 -28.87
C PHE A 109 -15.62 13.33 -28.32
N GLN A 110 -15.62 12.33 -29.19
CA GLN A 110 -15.34 10.93 -28.82
C GLN A 110 -13.93 10.76 -28.21
N LEU A 111 -12.94 11.47 -28.75
CA LEU A 111 -11.58 11.48 -28.20
C LEU A 111 -11.57 12.04 -26.76
N PHE A 112 -12.23 13.16 -26.50
CA PHE A 112 -12.30 13.74 -25.16
C PHE A 112 -13.06 12.86 -24.16
N LEU A 113 -14.15 12.21 -24.59
CA LEU A 113 -14.85 11.21 -23.76
C LEU A 113 -13.92 10.06 -23.34
N ARG A 114 -13.08 9.57 -24.27
CA ARG A 114 -12.09 8.53 -23.95
C ARG A 114 -11.05 9.04 -22.95
N TYR A 115 -10.56 10.26 -23.08
CA TYR A 115 -9.61 10.83 -22.12
C TYR A 115 -10.22 11.04 -20.75
N GLN A 116 -11.47 11.51 -20.67
CA GLN A 116 -12.20 11.63 -19.41
C GLN A 116 -12.28 10.26 -18.71
N THR A 117 -12.84 9.26 -19.39
CA THR A 117 -13.01 7.91 -18.82
C THR A 117 -11.68 7.25 -18.44
N THR A 118 -10.61 7.48 -19.21
CA THR A 118 -9.27 6.96 -18.90
C THR A 118 -8.72 7.60 -17.62
N ASN A 119 -8.84 8.92 -17.49
CA ASN A 119 -8.34 9.64 -16.33
C ASN A 119 -9.18 9.37 -15.08
N ASP A 120 -10.50 9.26 -15.19
CA ASP A 120 -11.36 8.88 -14.06
C ASP A 120 -11.00 7.48 -13.52
N ARG A 121 -10.78 6.51 -14.40
CA ARG A 121 -10.32 5.17 -14.00
C ARG A 121 -8.94 5.24 -13.34
N ALA A 122 -8.03 6.06 -13.86
CA ALA A 122 -6.70 6.23 -13.29
C ALA A 122 -6.74 6.90 -11.91
N PHE A 123 -7.62 7.88 -11.71
CA PHE A 123 -7.89 8.49 -10.42
C PHE A 123 -8.36 7.45 -9.40
N HIS A 124 -9.40 6.68 -9.74
CA HIS A 124 -9.93 5.64 -8.85
C HIS A 124 -8.90 4.54 -8.57
N LYS A 125 -8.08 4.18 -9.55
CA LYS A 125 -6.98 3.24 -9.34
C LYS A 125 -5.99 3.76 -8.29
N CYS A 126 -5.52 5.01 -8.43
CA CYS A 126 -4.59 5.61 -7.48
C CYS A 126 -5.18 5.67 -6.06
N LEU A 127 -6.46 6.07 -5.93
CA LEU A 127 -7.16 6.08 -4.65
C LEU A 127 -7.25 4.69 -4.03
N ASN A 128 -7.64 3.68 -4.81
CA ASN A 128 -7.73 2.30 -4.33
C ASN A 128 -6.38 1.74 -3.90
N ASP A 129 -5.31 2.04 -4.65
CA ASP A 129 -3.96 1.60 -4.32
C ASP A 129 -3.46 2.28 -3.02
N LEU A 130 -3.79 3.56 -2.81
CA LEU A 130 -3.51 4.26 -1.54
C LEU A 130 -4.24 3.61 -0.36
N LEU A 131 -5.53 3.30 -0.52
CA LEU A 131 -6.31 2.64 0.54
C LEU A 131 -5.79 1.24 0.85
N LYS A 132 -5.35 0.49 -0.18
CA LYS A 132 -4.73 -0.84 0.00
C LYS A 132 -3.43 -0.77 0.78
N LEU A 133 -2.52 0.15 0.42
CA LEU A 133 -1.25 0.33 1.14
C LEU A 133 -1.49 0.61 2.63
N ARG A 134 -2.48 1.45 2.95
CA ARG A 134 -2.85 1.75 4.33
C ARG A 134 -3.44 0.56 5.07
N ALA A 135 -4.28 -0.21 4.39
CA ALA A 135 -4.85 -1.43 4.97
C ALA A 135 -3.76 -2.47 5.26
N GLU A 136 -2.77 -2.60 4.37
CA GLU A 136 -1.61 -3.49 4.56
C GLU A 136 -0.75 -3.03 5.75
N GLN A 137 -0.45 -1.74 5.85
CA GLN A 137 0.27 -1.17 7.00
C GLN A 137 -0.48 -1.42 8.32
N ARG A 138 -1.79 -1.20 8.34
CA ARG A 138 -2.62 -1.45 9.53
C ARG A 138 -2.62 -2.94 9.91
N LYS A 139 -2.76 -3.84 8.94
CA LYS A 139 -2.71 -5.29 9.18
C LYS A 139 -1.36 -5.73 9.73
N ALA A 140 -0.26 -5.18 9.21
CA ALA A 140 1.08 -5.45 9.72
C ALA A 140 1.18 -5.02 11.19
N GLN A 141 0.75 -3.80 11.53
CA GLN A 141 0.77 -3.28 12.89
C GLN A 141 -0.05 -4.14 13.87
N ILE A 142 -1.29 -4.48 13.51
CA ILE A 142 -2.14 -5.37 14.32
C ILE A 142 -1.51 -6.76 14.49
N GLY A 143 -0.86 -7.28 13.44
CA GLY A 143 -0.16 -8.56 13.49
C GLY A 143 0.96 -8.58 14.54
N PHE A 144 1.76 -7.51 14.62
CA PHE A 144 2.80 -7.35 15.64
C PHE A 144 2.22 -7.27 17.06
N GLU A 145 1.15 -6.49 17.26
CA GLU A 145 0.49 -6.36 18.57
C GLU A 145 -0.08 -7.70 19.05
N SER A 146 -0.72 -8.46 18.15
CA SER A 146 -1.25 -9.79 18.45
C SER A 146 -0.15 -10.80 18.83
N GLN A 147 0.99 -10.77 18.13
CA GLN A 147 2.14 -11.63 18.46
C GLN A 147 2.74 -11.29 19.82
N LYS A 148 2.87 -9.99 20.13
CA LYS A 148 3.39 -9.53 21.43
C LYS A 148 2.51 -9.99 22.59
N LEU A 149 1.19 -9.83 22.48
CA LEU A 149 0.22 -10.30 23.48
C LEU A 149 0.36 -11.81 23.75
N LYS A 150 0.49 -12.62 22.69
CA LYS A 150 0.69 -14.07 22.82
C LYS A 150 2.00 -14.44 23.52
N GLN A 151 3.08 -13.71 23.24
CA GLN A 151 4.37 -13.92 23.90
C GLN A 151 4.29 -13.57 25.39
N GLU A 152 3.66 -12.45 25.74
CA GLU A 152 3.44 -12.04 27.12
C GLU A 152 2.59 -13.05 27.90
N ASP A 153 1.51 -13.57 27.30
CA ASP A 153 0.69 -14.61 27.90
C ASP A 153 1.47 -15.93 28.11
N HIS A 154 2.30 -16.32 27.14
CA HIS A 154 3.14 -17.51 27.27
C HIS A 154 4.17 -17.34 28.38
N ALA A 155 4.83 -16.18 28.45
CA ALA A 155 5.77 -15.84 29.52
C ALA A 155 5.08 -15.86 30.90
N ARG A 156 3.86 -15.32 30.99
CA ARG A 156 3.05 -15.36 32.20
C ARG A 156 2.76 -16.80 32.62
N LYS A 157 2.32 -17.66 31.70
CA LYS A 157 2.06 -19.09 31.98
C LYS A 157 3.32 -19.82 32.46
N LEU A 158 4.46 -19.59 31.81
CA LEU A 158 5.74 -20.15 32.22
C LEU A 158 6.15 -19.70 33.63
N SER A 159 5.93 -18.42 33.97
CA SER A 159 6.25 -17.90 35.30
C SER A 159 5.39 -18.54 36.39
N ILE A 160 4.11 -18.79 36.11
CA ILE A 160 3.19 -19.48 37.02
C ILE A 160 3.63 -20.94 37.19
N GLU A 161 3.99 -21.61 36.11
CA GLU A 161 4.45 -22.99 36.14
C GLU A 161 5.74 -23.14 36.95
N LYS A 162 6.70 -22.24 36.74
CA LYS A 162 7.94 -22.21 37.52
C LYS A 162 7.69 -22.01 39.01
N ARG A 163 6.78 -21.10 39.38
CA ARG A 163 6.36 -20.90 40.78
C ARG A 163 5.76 -22.17 41.39
N LYS A 164 4.92 -22.90 40.65
CA LYS A 164 4.38 -24.19 41.12
C LYS A 164 5.47 -25.23 41.34
N GLN A 165 6.44 -25.32 40.43
CA GLN A 165 7.59 -26.20 40.58
C GLN A 165 8.45 -25.83 41.79
N ASP A 166 8.68 -24.55 42.02
CA ASP A 166 9.45 -24.06 43.15
C ASP A 166 8.74 -24.36 44.49
N VAL A 167 7.41 -24.13 44.56
CA VAL A 167 6.60 -24.52 45.72
C VAL A 167 6.69 -26.02 45.98
N HIS A 168 6.52 -26.85 44.94
CA HIS A 168 6.61 -28.30 45.07
C HIS A 168 7.99 -28.75 45.58
N LYS A 169 9.08 -28.14 45.12
CA LYS A 169 10.43 -28.40 45.63
C LYS A 169 10.56 -28.03 47.11
N MET A 170 10.00 -26.90 47.53
CA MET A 170 10.01 -26.51 48.95
C MET A 170 9.23 -27.49 49.82
N ASP A 171 8.08 -27.99 49.33
CA ASP A 171 7.28 -28.99 50.05
C ASP A 171 8.06 -30.30 50.26
N ILE A 172 8.79 -30.75 49.24
CA ILE A 172 9.65 -31.94 49.32
C ILE A 172 10.76 -31.72 50.35
N LEU A 173 11.49 -30.60 50.27
CA LEU A 173 12.57 -30.29 51.20
C LEU A 173 12.07 -30.20 52.65
N LEU A 174 10.88 -29.65 52.86
CA LEU A 174 10.25 -29.60 54.17
C LEU A 174 9.89 -31.01 54.68
N ALA A 175 9.41 -31.89 53.80
CA ALA A 175 9.13 -33.28 54.16
C ALA A 175 10.40 -34.05 54.53
N GLU A 176 11.48 -33.88 53.76
CA GLU A 176 12.80 -34.46 54.06
C GLU A 176 13.32 -33.96 55.41
N ALA A 177 13.32 -32.64 55.66
CA ALA A 177 13.77 -32.07 56.92
C ALA A 177 12.95 -32.58 58.13
N LYS A 178 11.64 -32.79 57.97
CA LYS A 178 10.79 -33.40 59.01
C LYS A 178 11.16 -34.86 59.28
N ALA A 179 11.45 -35.63 58.22
CA ALA A 179 11.87 -37.02 58.37
C ALA A 179 13.23 -37.13 59.08
N ASP A 180 14.19 -36.30 58.70
CA ASP A 180 15.51 -36.23 59.35
C ASP A 180 15.40 -35.85 60.82
N HIS A 181 14.54 -34.87 61.14
CA HIS A 181 14.27 -34.49 62.53
C HIS A 181 13.68 -35.65 63.33
N GLN A 182 12.74 -36.41 62.76
CA GLN A 182 12.16 -37.57 63.41
C GLN A 182 13.19 -38.68 63.64
N LEU A 183 14.08 -38.93 62.68
CA LEU A 183 15.19 -39.88 62.83
C LEU A 183 16.12 -39.48 63.98
N MET A 184 16.47 -38.20 64.07
CA MET A 184 17.27 -37.67 65.18
C MET A 184 16.59 -37.89 66.54
N LEU A 185 15.30 -37.57 66.67
CA LEU A 185 14.53 -37.82 67.88
C LEU A 185 14.50 -39.31 68.26
N ASN A 186 14.25 -40.18 67.29
CA ASN A 186 14.25 -41.63 67.50
C ASN A 186 15.63 -42.11 67.98
N SER A 187 16.72 -41.63 67.37
CA SER A 187 18.08 -41.98 67.77
C SER A 187 18.41 -41.54 69.21
N GLN A 188 17.96 -40.34 69.61
CA GLN A 188 18.15 -39.82 70.96
C GLN A 188 17.38 -40.67 72.00
N LEU A 189 16.16 -41.11 71.66
CA LEU A 189 15.36 -42.01 72.49
C LEU A 189 16.06 -43.37 72.67
N GLU A 190 16.58 -43.97 71.59
CA GLU A 190 17.33 -45.22 71.67
C GLU A 190 18.60 -45.09 72.52
N PHE A 191 19.34 -43.99 72.37
CA PHE A 191 20.51 -43.70 73.21
C PHE A 191 20.12 -43.55 74.69
N ALA A 192 19.02 -42.87 75.00
CA ALA A 192 18.52 -42.71 76.36
C ALA A 192 18.10 -44.05 76.98
N GLN A 193 17.40 -44.91 76.22
CA GLN A 193 17.02 -46.26 76.65
C GLN A 193 18.23 -47.16 76.91
N LYS A 194 19.22 -47.16 76.00
CA LYS A 194 20.48 -47.91 76.21
C LYS A 194 21.24 -47.42 77.45
N LYS A 195 21.24 -46.11 77.71
CA LYS A 195 21.88 -45.53 78.90
C LYS A 195 21.16 -45.92 80.20
N GLN A 196 19.84 -46.09 80.16
CA GLN A 196 19.06 -46.57 81.32
C GLN A 196 19.27 -48.07 81.60
N MET A 197 19.50 -48.91 80.58
CA MET A 197 19.77 -50.35 80.79
C MET A 197 21.22 -50.67 81.20
N ALA A 198 22.14 -49.73 81.04
CA ALA A 198 23.56 -49.89 81.40
C ALA A 198 23.90 -49.34 82.81
N ALA A 199 22.92 -48.80 83.53
CA ALA A 199 23.02 -48.33 84.91
C ALA A 199 22.29 -49.28 85.86
#